data_AF-A0A2V6IBN7-F1
#
_entry.id   AF-A0A2V6IBN7-F1
#
_cell.length_a   1.000
_cell.length_b   1.000
_cell.length_c   1.000
_cell.angle_alpha   90.00
_cell.angle_beta   90.00
_cell.angle_gamma   90.00
#
_symmetry.space_group_name_H-M   'P 1'
#
loop_
_entity.id
_entity.type
_entity.pdbx_description
1 polymer ?
#
loop_
_entity_poly.entity_id
_entity_poly.type
_entity_poly.pdbx_seq_one_letter_code
_entity_poly.pdbx_strand_id
1 'polypeptide(L)'
;MLGTAAAAFYLTREEGIWILPGAALLIGISAWNSWRAGERLRPLIAPAGTATICAAAILVTVCTLNYRYYGWFGTVEFRAREFRSAYGALQRPVPSEQIPYVPVTRDVRLKLYQVSPSFAELKPCLEGPVGLEWANYSDFLTGRPGEELQIGGGSFIWALRDCVIASGHGNTAREALDFYRSIGLEINRACDEGRIAPARPRRNTMVPRWRPENAQRLRETVPGYAAEFFLFTGFSAYPTNSWGSADLLALFRDLTRWRLAHSDDAPELDFPLPSSVDHYRLAALRALGQIFRWLCVVLVISGLGTWAWTASDVLRHRTMPYLFVVATAALGSALAVLVVNMLVHVLAFRNRGPTALHEGYPLLVLFGATAWIIFLSRRIRPKYSAEPETSSPGIRYGN
;
A
#
# COMPACT_ATOMS: atom_id res chain seq x y z
N MET A 1 6.85 -3.68 -21.37
CA MET A 1 6.31 -2.72 -20.38
C MET A 1 5.69 -3.40 -19.17
N LEU A 2 4.77 -4.37 -19.32
CA LEU A 2 4.11 -5.05 -18.17
C LEU A 2 5.10 -5.60 -17.13
N GLY A 3 6.13 -6.33 -17.57
CA GLY A 3 7.16 -6.88 -16.67
C GLY A 3 7.94 -5.80 -15.90
N THR A 4 8.32 -4.73 -16.59
CA THR A 4 9.01 -3.57 -15.99
C THR A 4 8.14 -2.87 -14.96
N ALA A 5 6.86 -2.62 -15.28
CA ALA A 5 5.91 -2.01 -14.36
C ALA A 5 5.66 -2.90 -13.14
N ALA A 6 5.52 -4.21 -13.33
CA ALA A 6 5.36 -5.17 -12.24
C ALA A 6 6.58 -5.23 -11.32
N ALA A 7 7.79 -5.21 -11.87
CA ALA A 7 9.02 -5.16 -11.08
C ALA A 7 9.17 -3.83 -10.32
N ALA A 8 8.96 -2.69 -10.98
CA ALA A 8 8.99 -1.38 -10.34
C ALA A 8 8.00 -1.33 -9.17
N PHE A 9 6.75 -1.75 -9.41
CA PHE A 9 5.72 -1.84 -8.39
C PHE A 9 6.11 -2.75 -7.22
N TYR A 10 6.63 -3.96 -7.51
CA TYR A 10 7.09 -4.88 -6.47
C TYR A 10 8.25 -4.30 -5.66
N LEU A 11 9.14 -3.53 -6.26
CA LEU A 11 10.31 -2.97 -5.59
C LEU A 11 9.99 -1.73 -4.76
N THR A 12 9.04 -0.91 -5.18
CA THR A 12 8.73 0.37 -4.50
C THR A 12 7.59 0.27 -3.50
N ARG A 13 6.79 -0.81 -3.52
CA ARG A 13 5.60 -0.97 -2.67
C ARG A 13 5.63 -2.27 -1.91
N GLU A 14 5.52 -2.18 -0.59
CA GLU A 14 5.56 -3.32 0.31
C GLU A 14 4.18 -3.99 0.41
N GLU A 15 3.12 -3.23 0.16
CA GLU A 15 1.71 -3.60 0.14
C GLU A 15 1.20 -4.07 -1.23
N GLY A 16 2.10 -4.52 -2.13
CA GLY A 16 1.80 -4.82 -3.55
C GLY A 16 0.72 -5.86 -3.85
N ILE A 17 -0.02 -6.35 -2.86
CA ILE A 17 -1.13 -7.29 -3.05
C ILE A 17 -2.34 -6.66 -3.76
N TRP A 18 -2.48 -5.33 -3.76
CA TRP A 18 -3.67 -4.65 -4.28
C TRP A 18 -3.81 -4.69 -5.81
N ILE A 19 -2.74 -4.92 -6.57
CA ILE A 19 -2.81 -5.10 -8.04
C ILE A 19 -3.30 -6.51 -8.43
N LEU A 20 -3.25 -7.47 -7.50
CA LEU A 20 -3.56 -8.88 -7.79
C LEU A 20 -5.00 -9.09 -8.28
N PRO A 21 -6.06 -8.47 -7.71
CA PRO A 21 -7.41 -8.64 -8.22
C PRO A 21 -7.56 -8.19 -9.68
N GLY A 22 -6.96 -7.04 -10.04
CA GLY A 22 -6.96 -6.55 -11.42
C GLY A 22 -6.19 -7.45 -12.36
N ALA A 23 -4.97 -7.85 -11.98
CA ALA A 23 -4.15 -8.76 -12.77
C ALA A 23 -4.84 -10.13 -12.96
N ALA A 24 -5.40 -10.70 -11.90
CA ALA A 24 -6.12 -11.98 -11.95
C ALA A 24 -7.34 -11.91 -12.86
N LEU A 25 -8.10 -10.81 -12.82
CA LEU A 25 -9.26 -10.61 -13.70
C LEU A 25 -8.85 -10.53 -15.17
N LEU A 26 -7.82 -9.74 -15.49
CA LEU A 26 -7.31 -9.58 -16.85
C LEU A 26 -6.76 -10.89 -17.42
N ILE A 27 -5.96 -11.61 -16.62
CA ILE A 27 -5.40 -12.92 -17.00
C ILE A 27 -6.53 -13.94 -17.18
N GLY A 28 -7.46 -14.02 -16.23
CA GLY A 28 -8.56 -14.97 -16.25
C GLY A 28 -9.46 -14.81 -17.47
N ILE A 29 -9.81 -13.56 -17.83
CA ILE A 29 -10.64 -13.30 -19.01
C ILE A 29 -9.87 -13.55 -20.31
N SER A 30 -8.58 -13.21 -20.36
CA SER A 30 -7.74 -13.51 -21.53
C SER A 30 -7.65 -15.03 -21.78
N ALA A 31 -7.48 -15.81 -20.69
CA ALA A 31 -7.46 -17.27 -20.75
C ALA A 31 -8.81 -17.84 -21.18
N TRP A 32 -9.92 -17.32 -20.63
CA TRP A 32 -11.28 -17.72 -20.98
C TRP A 32 -11.61 -17.46 -22.45
N ASN A 33 -11.25 -16.28 -22.96
CA ASN A 33 -11.48 -15.92 -24.37
C ASN A 33 -10.66 -16.79 -25.32
N SER A 34 -9.40 -17.08 -24.97
CA SER A 34 -8.55 -18.00 -25.75
C SER A 34 -9.21 -19.39 -25.84
N TRP A 35 -9.63 -19.93 -24.69
CA TRP A 35 -10.31 -21.23 -24.62
C TRP A 35 -11.60 -21.28 -25.47
N ARG A 36 -12.43 -20.22 -25.42
CA ARG A 36 -13.64 -20.11 -26.24
C ARG A 36 -13.38 -20.04 -27.74
N ALA A 37 -12.28 -19.41 -28.15
CA ALA A 37 -11.90 -19.30 -29.55
C ALA A 37 -11.34 -20.62 -30.13
N GLY A 38 -11.25 -21.68 -29.32
CA GLY A 38 -10.55 -22.92 -29.71
C GLY A 38 -9.03 -22.75 -29.79
N GLU A 39 -8.53 -21.55 -29.48
CA GLU A 39 -7.11 -21.29 -29.34
C GLU A 39 -6.64 -21.91 -28.02
N ARG A 40 -5.63 -22.78 -28.08
CA ARG A 40 -4.90 -23.18 -26.86
C ARG A 40 -4.35 -21.92 -26.19
N LEU A 41 -4.00 -21.95 -24.90
CA LEU A 41 -3.38 -20.81 -24.18
C LEU A 41 -2.04 -20.29 -24.78
N ARG A 42 -1.58 -20.86 -25.90
CA ARG A 42 -0.37 -20.53 -26.66
C ARG A 42 -0.16 -19.03 -26.91
N PRO A 43 -1.15 -18.22 -27.36
CA PRO A 43 -0.89 -16.80 -27.65
C PRO A 43 -0.64 -15.98 -26.37
N LEU A 44 -1.00 -16.50 -25.19
CA LEU A 44 -0.72 -15.87 -23.90
C LEU A 44 0.67 -16.23 -23.37
N ILE A 45 1.26 -17.34 -23.82
CA ILE A 45 2.54 -17.84 -23.30
C ILE A 45 3.68 -16.87 -23.61
N ALA A 46 3.83 -16.43 -24.85
CA ALA A 46 4.95 -15.55 -25.22
C ALA A 46 4.88 -14.17 -24.54
N PRO A 47 3.73 -13.47 -24.51
CA PRO A 47 3.62 -12.19 -23.78
C PRO A 47 3.80 -12.35 -22.27
N ALA A 48 3.19 -13.37 -21.66
CA ALA A 48 3.34 -13.63 -20.23
C ALA A 48 4.79 -14.00 -19.89
N GLY A 49 5.39 -14.90 -20.67
CA GLY A 49 6.80 -15.30 -20.53
C GLY A 49 7.73 -14.09 -20.66
N THR A 50 7.51 -13.22 -21.64
CA THR A 50 8.29 -11.98 -21.81
C THR A 50 8.14 -11.06 -20.60
N ALA A 51 6.90 -10.84 -20.13
CA ALA A 51 6.66 -10.02 -18.94
C ALA A 51 7.32 -10.61 -17.68
N THR A 52 7.22 -11.92 -17.47
CA THR A 52 7.85 -12.62 -16.36
C THR A 52 9.37 -12.55 -16.43
N ILE A 53 9.98 -12.80 -17.60
CA ILE A 53 11.43 -12.71 -17.80
C ILE A 53 11.92 -11.29 -17.55
N CYS A 54 11.25 -10.28 -18.10
CA CYS A 54 11.61 -8.88 -17.86
C CYS A 54 11.51 -8.51 -16.37
N ALA A 55 10.43 -8.93 -15.68
CA ALA A 55 10.27 -8.67 -14.26
C ALA A 55 11.36 -9.38 -13.43
N ALA A 56 11.59 -10.66 -13.71
CA ALA A 56 12.60 -11.46 -13.04
C ALA A 56 14.01 -10.90 -13.26
N ALA A 57 14.35 -10.46 -14.47
CA ALA A 57 15.64 -9.85 -14.76
C ALA A 57 15.91 -8.61 -13.91
N ILE A 58 14.91 -7.73 -13.75
CA ILE A 58 15.03 -6.54 -12.89
C ILE A 58 15.16 -6.94 -11.42
N LEU A 59 14.31 -7.85 -10.93
CA LEU A 59 14.35 -8.31 -9.54
C LEU A 59 15.68 -9.01 -9.20
N VAL A 60 16.16 -9.89 -10.08
CA VAL A 60 17.46 -10.57 -9.93
C VAL A 60 18.59 -9.56 -9.96
N THR A 61 18.51 -8.53 -10.82
CA THR A 61 19.53 -7.46 -10.84
C THR A 61 19.58 -6.75 -9.50
N VAL A 62 18.44 -6.32 -8.95
CA VAL A 62 18.39 -5.68 -7.62
C VAL A 62 18.91 -6.61 -6.53
N CYS A 63 18.46 -7.87 -6.49
CA CYS A 63 18.93 -8.84 -5.49
C CYS A 63 20.45 -9.12 -5.64
N THR A 64 20.98 -9.12 -6.85
CA THR A 64 22.42 -9.30 -7.12
C THR A 64 23.23 -8.10 -6.65
N LEU A 65 22.73 -6.89 -6.90
CA LEU A 65 23.34 -5.66 -6.38
C LEU A 65 23.32 -5.66 -4.84
N ASN A 66 22.18 -6.02 -4.23
CA ASN A 66 22.09 -6.14 -2.78
C ASN A 66 23.03 -7.21 -2.22
N TYR A 67 23.19 -8.33 -2.90
CA TYR A 67 24.16 -9.35 -2.51
C TYR A 67 25.60 -8.81 -2.58
N ARG A 68 25.94 -8.08 -3.65
CA ARG A 68 27.28 -7.52 -3.84
C ARG A 68 27.64 -6.43 -2.82
N TYR A 69 26.71 -5.55 -2.48
CA TYR A 69 26.97 -4.40 -1.60
C TYR A 69 26.67 -4.67 -0.13
N TYR A 70 25.69 -5.52 0.17
CA TYR A 70 25.20 -5.76 1.53
C TYR A 70 25.35 -7.23 1.99
N GLY A 71 25.75 -8.14 1.10
CA GLY A 71 25.95 -9.55 1.43
C GLY A 71 24.67 -10.39 1.50
N TRP A 72 23.52 -9.85 1.06
CA TRP A 72 22.22 -10.54 1.11
C TRP A 72 21.46 -10.48 -0.22
N PHE A 73 21.02 -11.65 -0.71
CA PHE A 73 20.18 -11.76 -1.90
C PHE A 73 18.71 -11.60 -1.53
N GLY A 74 18.25 -10.35 -1.47
CA GLY A 74 16.86 -9.97 -1.21
C GLY A 74 16.55 -8.58 -1.73
N THR A 75 15.30 -8.13 -1.61
CA THR A 75 14.90 -6.79 -2.09
C THR A 75 14.87 -5.76 -0.96
N VAL A 76 14.15 -6.05 0.13
CA VAL A 76 13.97 -5.17 1.29
C VAL A 76 13.88 -6.03 2.54
N GLU A 77 14.51 -5.57 3.62
CA GLU A 77 14.61 -6.28 4.90
C GLU A 77 13.26 -6.74 5.45
N PHE A 78 12.19 -5.96 5.30
CA PHE A 78 10.85 -6.32 5.77
C PHE A 78 10.26 -7.57 5.08
N ARG A 79 10.82 -7.98 3.93
CA ARG A 79 10.48 -9.24 3.27
C ARG A 79 11.35 -10.41 3.68
N ALA A 80 12.44 -10.18 4.43
CA ALA A 80 13.27 -11.24 4.96
C ALA A 80 12.48 -12.15 5.89
N ARG A 81 12.74 -13.45 5.80
CA ARG A 81 12.05 -14.46 6.61
C ARG A 81 12.36 -14.27 8.09
N GLU A 82 13.61 -13.95 8.38
CA GLU A 82 14.16 -13.72 9.71
C GLU A 82 13.48 -12.52 10.37
N PHE A 83 13.42 -11.38 9.69
CA PHE A 83 12.74 -10.18 10.19
C PHE A 83 11.25 -10.46 10.48
N ARG A 84 10.54 -11.05 9.52
CA ARG A 84 9.11 -11.39 9.68
C ARG A 84 8.86 -12.41 10.79
N SER A 85 9.78 -13.33 11.02
CA SER A 85 9.73 -14.32 12.09
C SER A 85 9.96 -13.66 13.45
N ALA A 86 10.96 -12.78 13.57
CA ALA A 86 11.23 -12.00 14.78
C ALA A 86 10.02 -11.12 15.13
N TYR A 87 9.59 -10.27 14.19
CA TYR A 87 8.47 -9.35 14.39
C TYR A 87 7.16 -10.08 14.70
N GLY A 88 6.94 -11.25 14.09
CA GLY A 88 5.80 -12.11 14.39
C GLY A 88 5.86 -12.75 15.77
N ALA A 89 7.05 -13.17 16.22
CA ALA A 89 7.29 -13.76 17.54
C ALA A 89 7.07 -12.73 18.66
N LEU A 90 7.52 -11.49 18.49
CA LEU A 90 7.32 -10.39 19.44
C LEU A 90 5.83 -10.13 19.75
N GLN A 91 4.93 -10.47 18.83
CA GLN A 91 3.47 -10.30 18.95
C GLN A 91 2.73 -11.57 19.43
N ARG A 92 3.45 -12.61 19.86
CA ARG A 92 2.83 -13.83 20.41
C ARG A 92 2.34 -13.64 21.84
N PRO A 93 3.13 -13.05 22.77
CA PRO A 93 2.66 -12.83 24.12
C PRO A 93 1.36 -12.01 24.14
N VAL A 94 0.43 -12.36 25.01
CA VAL A 94 -0.77 -11.56 25.23
C VAL A 94 -0.44 -10.45 26.24
N PRO A 95 -0.62 -9.16 25.87
CA PRO A 95 -0.35 -8.05 26.77
C PRO A 95 -1.38 -7.98 27.89
N SER A 96 -1.01 -7.40 29.03
CA SER A 96 -1.95 -7.14 30.13
C SER A 96 -3.03 -6.13 29.75
N GLU A 97 -2.64 -5.11 28.99
CA GLU A 97 -3.53 -4.09 28.45
C GLU A 97 -3.41 -4.04 26.92
N GLN A 98 -4.55 -3.94 26.25
CA GLN A 98 -4.56 -3.74 24.80
C GLN A 98 -4.57 -2.27 24.45
N ILE A 99 -3.42 -1.77 24.02
CA ILE A 99 -3.28 -0.39 23.56
C ILE A 99 -3.49 -0.34 22.03
N PRO A 100 -4.37 0.54 21.52
CA PRO A 100 -4.54 0.75 20.08
C PRO A 100 -3.22 1.04 19.37
N TYR A 101 -3.03 0.45 18.19
CA TYR A 101 -1.86 0.65 17.32
C TYR A 101 -0.50 0.26 17.92
N VAL A 102 -0.43 -0.26 19.15
CA VAL A 102 0.83 -0.74 19.74
C VAL A 102 0.97 -2.25 19.48
N PRO A 103 1.93 -2.70 18.63
CA PRO A 103 2.07 -4.12 18.32
C PRO A 103 2.74 -4.91 19.46
N VAL A 104 3.67 -4.28 20.18
CA VAL A 104 4.44 -4.88 21.27
C VAL A 104 4.50 -3.88 22.42
N THR A 105 3.58 -4.03 23.36
CA THR A 105 3.46 -3.15 24.52
C THR A 105 4.69 -3.26 25.42
N ARG A 106 4.94 -2.22 26.22
CA ARG A 106 6.07 -2.21 27.16
C ARG A 106 6.06 -3.42 28.10
N ASP A 107 4.89 -3.80 28.65
CA ASP A 107 4.79 -4.97 29.55
C ASP A 107 5.22 -6.27 28.84
N VAL A 108 4.89 -6.41 27.55
CA VAL A 108 5.33 -7.53 26.74
C VAL A 108 6.84 -7.48 26.51
N ARG A 109 7.40 -6.32 26.16
CA ARG A 109 8.87 -6.19 25.98
C ARG A 109 9.63 -6.55 27.25
N LEU A 110 9.17 -6.09 28.41
CA LEU A 110 9.78 -6.41 29.70
C LEU A 110 9.80 -7.91 30.00
N LYS A 111 8.73 -8.64 29.67
CA LYS A 111 8.67 -10.11 29.77
C LYS A 111 9.61 -10.78 28.76
N LEU A 112 9.68 -10.25 27.54
CA LEU A 112 10.51 -10.81 26.47
C LEU A 112 12.01 -10.71 26.79
N TYR A 113 12.47 -9.63 27.41
CA TYR A 113 13.86 -9.49 27.84
C TYR A 113 14.31 -10.58 28.83
N GLN A 114 13.37 -11.21 29.55
CA GLN A 114 13.70 -12.27 30.52
C GLN A 114 13.88 -13.64 29.87
N VAL A 115 13.38 -13.84 28.64
CA VAL A 115 13.35 -15.16 27.99
C VAL A 115 14.14 -15.25 26.68
N SER A 116 14.52 -14.10 26.12
CA SER A 116 15.30 -13.99 24.89
C SER A 116 16.57 -13.18 25.15
N PRO A 117 17.73 -13.84 25.32
CA PRO A 117 19.01 -13.17 25.44
C PRO A 117 19.26 -12.15 24.32
N SER A 118 18.95 -12.52 23.07
CA SER A 118 19.12 -11.62 21.93
C SER A 118 18.24 -10.38 22.04
N PHE A 119 16.95 -10.53 22.41
CA PHE A 119 16.08 -9.36 22.59
C PHE A 119 16.46 -8.51 23.80
N ALA A 120 17.05 -9.11 24.85
CA ALA A 120 17.51 -8.41 26.03
C ALA A 120 18.63 -7.39 25.73
N GLU A 121 19.47 -7.65 24.72
CA GLU A 121 20.50 -6.71 24.25
C GLU A 121 19.90 -5.38 23.75
N LEU A 122 18.64 -5.40 23.30
CA LEU A 122 17.94 -4.21 22.82
C LEU A 122 17.36 -3.33 23.94
N LYS A 123 17.29 -3.85 25.17
CA LYS A 123 16.66 -3.18 26.31
C LYS A 123 17.23 -1.77 26.59
N PRO A 124 18.57 -1.54 26.62
CA PRO A 124 19.10 -0.21 26.88
C PRO A 124 18.69 0.83 25.83
N CYS A 125 18.43 0.39 24.60
CA CYS A 125 17.96 1.26 23.51
C CYS A 125 16.43 1.44 23.56
N LEU A 126 15.66 0.35 23.58
CA LEU A 126 14.19 0.37 23.53
C LEU A 126 13.55 0.96 24.79
N GLU A 127 14.21 0.86 25.94
CA GLU A 127 13.75 1.47 27.20
C GLU A 127 14.55 2.73 27.57
N GLY A 128 15.44 3.18 26.67
CA GLY A 128 16.28 4.36 26.84
C GLY A 128 15.84 5.55 25.96
N PRO A 129 16.74 6.51 25.71
CA PRO A 129 16.42 7.73 24.95
C PRO A 129 15.87 7.48 23.56
N VAL A 130 16.44 6.54 22.80
CA VAL A 130 15.97 6.18 21.45
C VAL A 130 14.54 5.64 21.49
N GLY A 131 14.24 4.74 22.43
CA GLY A 131 12.88 4.23 22.64
C GLY A 131 11.89 5.32 23.04
N LEU A 132 12.32 6.30 23.85
CA LEU A 132 11.52 7.46 24.24
C LEU A 132 11.21 8.36 23.06
N GLU A 133 12.17 8.65 22.18
CA GLU A 133 11.95 9.43 20.96
C GLU A 133 10.91 8.76 20.05
N TRP A 134 11.02 7.45 19.85
CA TRP A 134 10.04 6.69 19.07
C TRP A 134 8.66 6.61 19.73
N ALA A 135 8.61 6.60 21.07
CA ALA A 135 7.38 6.67 21.83
C ALA A 135 6.72 8.04 21.65
N ASN A 136 7.45 9.13 21.91
CA ASN A 136 7.00 10.52 21.71
C ASN A 136 6.46 10.74 20.29
N TYR A 137 7.17 10.24 19.26
CA TYR A 137 6.70 10.31 17.87
C TYR A 137 5.39 9.56 17.64
N SER A 138 5.05 8.60 18.50
CA SER A 138 3.86 7.77 18.44
C SER A 138 2.72 8.25 19.34
N ASP A 139 2.90 9.27 20.19
CA ASP A 139 1.93 9.70 21.20
C ASP A 139 0.56 10.04 20.60
N PHE A 140 0.56 10.78 19.48
CA PHE A 140 -0.67 11.15 18.75
C PHE A 140 -1.44 9.93 18.24
N LEU A 141 -0.73 8.82 18.02
CA LEU A 141 -1.28 7.58 17.48
C LEU A 141 -1.76 6.66 18.61
N THR A 142 -0.94 6.46 19.64
CA THR A 142 -1.20 5.53 20.75
C THR A 142 -2.15 6.11 21.79
N GLY A 143 -2.24 7.45 21.88
CA GLY A 143 -2.96 8.15 22.94
C GLY A 143 -2.30 7.99 24.32
N ARG A 144 -1.00 7.69 24.34
CA ARG A 144 -0.18 7.53 25.54
C ARG A 144 0.97 8.52 25.50
N PRO A 145 1.35 9.11 26.65
CA PRO A 145 2.52 9.97 26.71
C PRO A 145 3.79 9.12 26.56
N GLY A 146 4.83 9.69 25.97
CA GLY A 146 6.03 8.93 25.60
C GLY A 146 6.77 8.29 26.78
N GLU A 147 6.64 8.81 28.00
CA GLU A 147 7.23 8.22 29.22
C GLU A 147 6.66 6.81 29.54
N GLU A 148 5.47 6.48 29.02
CA GLU A 148 4.93 5.12 29.08
C GLU A 148 5.65 4.15 28.11
N LEU A 149 6.51 4.66 27.22
CA LEU A 149 7.30 3.92 26.22
C LEU A 149 6.44 3.01 25.34
N GLN A 150 5.28 3.50 24.93
CA GLN A 150 4.38 2.81 24.02
C GLN A 150 4.64 3.26 22.58
N ILE A 151 5.26 2.38 21.80
CA ILE A 151 5.68 2.69 20.44
C ILE A 151 4.61 2.17 19.47
N GLY A 152 4.10 3.06 18.61
CA GLY A 152 3.08 2.73 17.62
C GLY A 152 3.60 1.81 16.51
N GLY A 153 2.72 1.09 15.83
CA GLY A 153 3.10 0.01 14.91
C GLY A 153 3.90 0.46 13.69
N GLY A 154 3.61 1.64 13.15
CA GLY A 154 4.41 2.25 12.10
C GLY A 154 5.83 2.60 12.57
N SER A 155 5.98 3.04 13.81
CA SER A 155 7.25 3.46 14.42
C SER A 155 8.07 2.27 14.96
N PHE A 156 7.41 1.24 15.50
CA PHE A 156 8.07 0.14 16.20
C PHE A 156 9.00 -0.68 15.30
N ILE A 157 8.68 -0.76 14.01
CA ILE A 157 9.53 -1.41 13.01
C ILE A 157 10.87 -0.68 12.87
N TRP A 158 10.84 0.66 12.90
CA TRP A 158 12.04 1.50 12.84
C TRP A 158 12.79 1.49 14.16
N ALA A 159 12.08 1.61 15.30
CA ALA A 159 12.68 1.48 16.63
C ALA A 159 13.42 0.15 16.80
N LEU A 160 12.85 -0.96 16.32
CA LEU A 160 13.50 -2.26 16.33
C LEU A 160 14.79 -2.25 15.49
N ARG A 161 14.77 -1.64 14.29
CA ARG A 161 15.96 -1.54 13.43
C ARG A 161 17.05 -0.69 14.06
N ASP A 162 16.70 0.50 14.55
CA ASP A 162 17.64 1.41 15.20
C ASP A 162 18.31 0.74 16.40
N CYS A 163 17.54 0.02 17.22
CA CYS A 163 18.10 -0.67 18.38
C CYS A 163 18.96 -1.89 18.01
N VAL A 164 18.66 -2.58 16.91
CA VAL A 164 19.53 -3.66 16.38
C VAL A 164 20.85 -3.08 15.88
N ILE A 165 20.81 -1.93 15.21
CA ILE A 165 22.03 -1.23 14.77
C ILE A 165 22.82 -0.72 15.99
N ALA A 166 22.15 -0.08 16.94
CA ALA A 166 22.76 0.48 18.15
C ALA A 166 23.37 -0.59 19.09
N SER A 167 22.87 -1.83 19.04
CA SER A 167 23.45 -2.98 19.74
C SER A 167 24.60 -3.65 18.98
N GLY A 168 24.97 -3.14 17.80
CA GLY A 168 26.13 -3.61 17.03
C GLY A 168 25.82 -4.72 16.02
N HIS A 169 24.55 -5.09 15.82
CA HIS A 169 24.13 -6.16 14.91
C HIS A 169 23.74 -5.66 13.50
N GLY A 170 24.07 -4.40 13.19
CA GLY A 170 23.67 -3.72 11.95
C GLY A 170 24.76 -3.57 10.89
N ASN A 171 25.99 -4.08 11.10
CA ASN A 171 27.11 -3.77 10.18
C ASN A 171 27.02 -4.52 8.85
N THR A 172 26.45 -5.72 8.87
CA THR A 172 26.18 -6.50 7.65
C THR A 172 24.75 -7.03 7.64
N ALA A 173 24.20 -7.29 6.44
CA ALA A 173 22.89 -7.89 6.34
C ALA A 173 22.85 -9.29 6.99
N ARG A 174 23.97 -10.04 6.96
CA ARG A 174 24.04 -11.35 7.60
C ARG A 174 23.90 -11.24 9.12
N GLU A 175 24.65 -10.34 9.75
CA GLU A 175 24.58 -10.10 11.20
C GLU A 175 23.15 -9.75 11.64
N ALA A 176 22.52 -8.79 10.95
CA ALA A 176 21.17 -8.37 11.27
C ALA A 176 20.17 -9.53 11.12
N LEU A 177 20.24 -10.28 10.01
CA LEU A 177 19.35 -11.42 9.76
C LEU A 177 19.55 -12.56 10.75
N ASP A 178 20.78 -12.88 11.11
CA ASP A 178 21.09 -13.90 12.11
C ASP A 178 20.59 -13.47 13.49
N PHE A 179 20.72 -12.19 13.84
CA PHE A 179 20.19 -11.63 15.09
C PHE A 179 18.65 -11.68 15.14
N TYR A 180 17.96 -11.27 14.07
CA TYR A 180 16.51 -11.44 13.96
C TYR A 180 16.09 -12.90 14.06
N ARG A 181 16.85 -13.83 13.45
CA ARG A 181 16.58 -15.26 13.56
C ARG A 181 16.66 -15.73 15.02
N SER A 182 17.67 -15.31 15.76
CA SER A 182 17.83 -15.65 17.19
C SER A 182 16.67 -15.14 18.03
N ILE A 183 16.29 -13.85 17.90
CA ILE A 183 15.11 -13.28 18.57
C ILE A 183 13.87 -14.13 18.27
N GLY A 184 13.63 -14.43 16.99
CA GLY A 184 12.48 -15.23 16.56
C GLY A 184 12.47 -16.62 17.17
N LEU A 185 13.61 -17.33 17.20
CA LEU A 185 13.71 -18.68 17.73
C LEU A 185 13.54 -18.73 19.25
N GLU A 186 14.23 -17.85 19.98
CA GLU A 186 14.21 -17.79 21.43
C GLU A 186 12.81 -17.51 21.97
N ILE A 187 12.16 -16.48 21.44
CA ILE A 187 10.81 -16.09 21.86
C ILE A 187 9.79 -17.15 21.48
N ASN A 188 9.90 -17.73 20.28
CA ASN A 188 8.98 -18.78 19.87
C ASN A 188 9.10 -20.01 20.77
N ARG A 189 10.32 -20.40 21.12
CA ARG A 189 10.59 -21.50 22.06
C ARG A 189 10.01 -21.20 23.43
N ALA A 190 10.26 -20.02 23.98
CA ALA A 190 9.73 -19.62 25.30
C ALA A 190 8.19 -19.63 25.36
N CYS A 191 7.52 -19.20 24.28
CA CYS A 191 6.07 -19.27 24.19
C CYS A 191 5.55 -20.72 24.12
N ASP A 192 6.25 -21.61 23.39
CA ASP A 192 5.82 -23.00 23.22
C ASP A 192 6.05 -23.84 24.48
N GLU A 193 7.10 -23.53 25.24
CA GLU A 193 7.41 -24.13 26.54
C GLU A 193 6.55 -23.58 27.69
N GLY A 194 5.69 -22.59 27.43
CA GLY A 194 4.86 -21.96 28.45
C GLY A 194 5.60 -21.01 29.40
N ARG A 195 6.87 -20.68 29.13
CA ARG A 195 7.64 -19.68 29.89
C ARG A 195 7.07 -18.26 29.75
N ILE A 196 6.31 -18.02 28.68
CA ILE A 196 5.43 -16.85 28.56
C ILE A 196 4.01 -17.34 28.30
N ALA A 197 3.10 -17.06 29.23
CA ALA A 197 1.68 -17.38 29.12
C ALA A 197 0.81 -16.18 29.53
N PRO A 198 -0.31 -15.91 28.83
CA PRO A 198 -0.78 -16.62 27.64
C PRO A 198 0.00 -16.20 26.38
N ALA A 199 0.20 -17.15 25.46
CA ALA A 199 0.85 -16.91 24.17
C ALA A 199 -0.04 -17.38 23.00
N ARG A 200 -0.06 -16.58 21.94
CA ARG A 200 -0.82 -16.86 20.70
C ARG A 200 -0.02 -17.80 19.76
N PRO A 201 -0.67 -18.40 18.75
CA PRO A 201 0.00 -19.23 17.75
C PRO A 201 1.14 -18.50 17.01
N ARG A 202 2.16 -19.27 16.63
CA ARG A 202 3.30 -18.82 15.82
C ARG A 202 2.85 -18.10 14.55
N ARG A 203 3.63 -17.09 14.12
CA ARG A 203 3.39 -16.36 12.88
C ARG A 203 4.67 -15.76 12.32
N ASN A 204 4.74 -15.67 10.99
CA ASN A 204 5.87 -15.09 10.26
C ASN A 204 5.36 -13.97 9.35
N THR A 205 4.80 -12.91 9.94
CA THR A 205 4.16 -11.82 9.21
C THR A 205 4.20 -10.53 10.01
N MET A 206 4.31 -9.42 9.29
CA MET A 206 4.13 -8.07 9.82
C MET A 206 2.67 -7.61 9.81
N VAL A 207 1.77 -8.37 9.19
CA VAL A 207 0.34 -8.04 9.17
C VAL A 207 -0.21 -8.04 10.60
N PRO A 208 -0.75 -6.90 11.08
CA PRO A 208 -1.28 -6.81 12.43
C PRO A 208 -2.39 -7.84 12.66
N ARG A 209 -2.56 -8.27 13.92
CA ARG A 209 -3.63 -9.21 14.25
C ARG A 209 -4.99 -8.52 14.15
N TRP A 210 -5.94 -9.20 13.49
CA TRP A 210 -7.35 -8.85 13.62
C TRP A 210 -7.80 -9.02 15.07
N ARG A 211 -8.67 -8.12 15.52
CA ARG A 211 -9.28 -8.11 16.85
C ARG A 211 -10.77 -7.80 16.70
N PRO A 212 -11.66 -8.38 17.51
CA PRO A 212 -13.10 -8.12 17.40
C PRO A 212 -13.47 -6.62 17.47
N GLU A 213 -12.75 -5.84 18.28
CA GLU A 213 -12.94 -4.40 18.45
C GLU A 213 -12.67 -3.63 17.14
N ASN A 214 -11.79 -4.17 16.29
CA ASN A 214 -11.48 -3.59 14.99
C ASN A 214 -12.67 -3.70 14.01
N ALA A 215 -13.61 -4.61 14.23
CA ALA A 215 -14.81 -4.72 13.40
C ALA A 215 -15.72 -3.50 13.53
N GLN A 216 -15.85 -2.97 14.74
CA GLN A 216 -16.60 -1.73 14.97
C GLN A 216 -15.87 -0.53 14.36
N ARG A 217 -14.57 -0.38 14.65
CA ARG A 217 -13.74 0.69 14.07
C ARG A 217 -13.76 0.69 12.55
N LEU A 218 -13.71 -0.48 11.93
CA LEU A 218 -13.81 -0.62 10.48
C LEU A 218 -15.15 -0.06 9.98
N ARG A 219 -16.27 -0.48 10.57
CA ARG A 219 -17.62 0.02 10.18
C ARG A 219 -17.74 1.54 10.29
N GLU A 220 -17.20 2.12 11.36
CA GLU A 220 -17.19 3.58 11.58
C GLU A 220 -16.29 4.33 10.57
N THR A 221 -15.24 3.67 10.08
CA THR A 221 -14.25 4.24 9.15
C THR A 221 -14.73 4.23 7.69
N VAL A 222 -15.54 3.24 7.29
CA VAL A 222 -15.95 3.04 5.88
C VAL A 222 -16.58 4.30 5.25
N PRO A 223 -17.57 4.98 5.85
CA PRO A 223 -18.23 6.10 5.18
C PRO A 223 -17.27 7.25 4.88
N GLY A 224 -16.39 7.56 5.82
CA GLY A 224 -15.39 8.61 5.67
C GLY A 224 -14.38 8.31 4.56
N TYR A 225 -13.88 7.08 4.50
CA TYR A 225 -12.98 6.64 3.43
C TYR A 225 -13.64 6.59 2.07
N ALA A 226 -14.85 6.05 1.99
CA ALA A 226 -15.59 5.98 0.74
C ALA A 226 -15.88 7.39 0.20
N ALA A 227 -16.34 8.30 1.07
CA ALA A 227 -16.54 9.70 0.69
C ALA A 227 -15.24 10.34 0.21
N GLU A 228 -14.13 10.17 0.93
CA GLU A 228 -12.86 10.78 0.54
C GLU A 228 -12.29 10.23 -0.77
N PHE A 229 -12.46 8.93 -1.00
CA PHE A 229 -12.00 8.25 -2.20
C PHE A 229 -12.82 8.61 -3.44
N PHE A 230 -14.16 8.53 -3.35
CA PHE A 230 -15.04 8.78 -4.50
C PHE A 230 -15.31 10.27 -4.75
N LEU A 231 -15.23 11.12 -3.71
CA LEU A 231 -15.43 12.56 -3.83
C LEU A 231 -14.13 13.36 -3.94
N PHE A 232 -12.98 12.67 -3.99
CA PHE A 232 -11.64 13.23 -4.14
C PHE A 232 -11.37 14.38 -3.14
N THR A 233 -11.84 14.23 -1.91
CA THR A 233 -11.68 15.27 -0.87
C THR A 233 -10.29 15.24 -0.26
N GLY A 234 -9.90 16.32 0.42
CA GLY A 234 -8.61 16.41 1.13
C GLY A 234 -7.49 17.08 0.35
N PHE A 235 -7.67 17.36 -0.95
CA PHE A 235 -6.71 18.18 -1.70
C PHE A 235 -6.57 19.57 -1.08
N SER A 236 -5.32 19.94 -0.77
CA SER A 236 -4.92 21.29 -0.35
C SER A 236 -3.75 21.75 -1.20
N ALA A 237 -3.80 23.00 -1.66
CA ALA A 237 -2.64 23.66 -2.26
C ALA A 237 -1.68 24.22 -1.20
N TYR A 238 -2.13 24.31 0.05
CA TYR A 238 -1.33 24.83 1.16
C TYR A 238 -0.47 23.71 1.75
N PRO A 239 0.82 23.98 2.02
CA PRO A 239 1.67 23.03 2.70
C PRO A 239 1.19 22.80 4.14
N THR A 240 1.44 21.62 4.66
CA THR A 240 1.33 21.34 6.09
C THR A 240 2.49 21.98 6.85
N ASN A 241 2.29 22.37 8.09
CA ASN A 241 3.34 22.93 8.95
C ASN A 241 4.53 21.97 9.05
N SER A 242 5.75 22.52 9.12
CA SER A 242 6.97 21.76 9.41
C SER A 242 7.03 21.48 10.91
N TRP A 243 7.36 20.24 11.30
CA TRP A 243 7.43 19.82 12.70
C TRP A 243 8.84 19.36 13.04
N GLY A 244 9.32 19.68 14.24
CA GLY A 244 10.65 19.31 14.73
C GLY A 244 11.43 20.48 15.32
N SER A 245 12.56 20.19 15.97
CA SER A 245 13.42 21.22 16.53
C SER A 245 14.04 22.11 15.46
N ALA A 246 14.41 23.33 15.84
CA ALA A 246 15.08 24.28 14.95
C ALA A 246 16.33 23.68 14.29
N ASP A 247 17.16 22.95 15.03
CA ASP A 247 18.37 22.31 14.47
C ASP A 247 18.05 21.30 13.36
N LEU A 248 17.02 20.47 13.57
CA LEU A 248 16.60 19.46 12.60
C LEU A 248 15.98 20.09 11.36
N LEU A 249 15.16 21.12 11.56
CA LEU A 249 14.53 21.88 10.49
C LEU A 249 15.56 22.68 9.68
N ALA A 250 16.56 23.30 10.34
CA ALA A 250 17.67 23.99 9.68
C ALA A 250 18.49 23.02 8.84
N LEU A 251 18.83 21.84 9.37
CA LEU A 251 19.50 20.78 8.61
C LEU A 251 18.68 20.36 7.39
N PHE A 252 17.38 20.11 7.56
CA PHE A 252 16.50 19.73 6.45
C PHE A 252 16.44 20.81 5.37
N ARG A 253 16.27 22.08 5.75
CA ARG A 253 16.30 23.24 4.84
C ARG A 253 17.62 23.28 4.07
N ASP A 254 18.74 23.12 4.76
CA ASP A 254 20.07 23.25 4.17
C ASP A 254 20.39 22.09 3.22
N LEU A 255 19.96 20.87 3.56
CA LEU A 255 20.09 19.68 2.71
C LEU A 255 19.20 19.76 1.46
N THR A 256 17.94 20.13 1.64
CA THR A 256 16.96 20.16 0.52
C THR A 256 17.07 21.42 -0.31
N ARG A 257 17.75 22.46 0.20
CA ARG A 257 17.83 23.80 -0.38
C ARG A 257 16.44 24.36 -0.67
N TRP A 258 15.45 23.98 0.14
CA TRP A 258 14.05 24.32 -0.02
C TRP A 258 13.53 25.16 1.15
N ARG A 259 12.51 25.96 0.88
CA ARG A 259 11.81 26.72 1.92
C ARG A 259 10.97 25.76 2.74
N LEU A 260 11.09 25.86 4.06
CA LEU A 260 10.22 25.17 5.00
C LEU A 260 8.83 25.81 4.99
N ALA A 261 7.82 25.00 5.26
CA ALA A 261 6.53 25.53 5.69
C ALA A 261 6.65 26.04 7.13
N HIS A 262 5.67 26.87 7.52
CA HIS A 262 5.56 27.42 8.88
C HIS A 262 5.80 26.35 9.96
N SER A 263 6.57 26.68 11.00
CA SER A 263 6.78 25.81 12.16
C SER A 263 6.49 26.54 13.46
N ASP A 264 5.59 26.00 14.27
CA ASP A 264 5.32 26.54 15.61
C ASP A 264 6.48 26.30 16.58
N ASP A 265 7.30 25.27 16.32
CA ASP A 265 8.45 24.86 17.16
C ASP A 265 9.73 25.65 16.84
N ALA A 266 9.82 26.24 15.64
CA ALA A 266 10.99 26.99 15.17
C ALA A 266 10.59 28.20 14.31
N PRO A 267 9.83 29.16 14.86
CA PRO A 267 9.33 30.33 14.13
C PRO A 267 10.45 31.21 13.57
N GLU A 268 11.66 31.15 14.15
CA GLU A 268 12.85 31.83 13.66
C GLU A 268 13.35 31.31 12.30
N LEU A 269 12.95 30.10 11.90
CA LEU A 269 13.27 29.51 10.60
C LEU A 269 12.21 29.82 9.54
N ASP A 270 11.13 30.49 9.92
CA ASP A 270 10.11 30.91 8.98
C ASP A 270 10.68 31.96 8.02
N PHE A 271 10.49 31.71 6.73
CA PHE A 271 10.76 32.72 5.72
C PHE A 271 9.73 33.86 5.83
N PRO A 272 10.10 35.12 5.50
CA PRO A 272 9.17 36.24 5.55
C PRO A 272 7.88 35.94 4.78
N LEU A 273 6.77 36.42 5.34
CA LEU A 273 5.38 36.20 4.91
C LEU A 273 5.23 36.08 3.39
N PRO A 274 4.36 35.17 2.90
CA PRO A 274 4.18 34.94 1.48
C PRO A 274 3.95 36.26 0.75
N SER A 275 4.73 36.47 -0.31
CA SER A 275 4.52 37.63 -1.19
C SER A 275 3.07 37.63 -1.66
N SER A 276 2.50 38.79 -2.01
CA SER A 276 1.16 38.85 -2.59
C SER A 276 1.01 37.88 -3.77
N VAL A 277 2.09 37.67 -4.54
CA VAL A 277 2.21 36.69 -5.61
C VAL A 277 2.02 35.24 -5.13
N ASP A 278 2.62 34.84 -4.01
CA ASP A 278 2.47 33.49 -3.45
C ASP A 278 1.02 33.24 -3.00
N HIS A 279 0.37 34.25 -2.43
CA HIS A 279 -1.04 34.15 -2.06
C HIS A 279 -1.93 33.93 -3.30
N TYR A 280 -1.75 34.71 -4.36
CA TYR A 280 -2.47 34.52 -5.62
C TYR A 280 -2.18 33.16 -6.26
N ARG A 281 -0.92 32.72 -6.26
CA ARG A 281 -0.51 31.41 -6.81
C ARG A 281 -1.20 30.26 -6.07
N LEU A 282 -1.19 30.27 -4.74
CA LEU A 282 -1.83 29.24 -3.92
C LEU A 282 -3.36 29.27 -4.09
N ALA A 283 -3.96 30.46 -4.17
CA ALA A 283 -5.39 30.61 -4.44
C ALA A 283 -5.77 30.05 -5.82
N ALA A 284 -4.98 30.34 -6.87
CA ALA A 284 -5.20 29.81 -8.20
C ALA A 284 -5.04 28.28 -8.25
N LEU A 285 -4.00 27.72 -7.62
CA LEU A 285 -3.81 26.27 -7.52
C LEU A 285 -4.96 25.60 -6.77
N ARG A 286 -5.46 26.22 -5.70
CA ARG A 286 -6.63 25.73 -4.97
C ARG A 286 -7.88 25.74 -5.85
N ALA A 287 -8.13 26.82 -6.59
CA ALA A 287 -9.28 26.92 -7.49
C ALA A 287 -9.23 25.86 -8.61
N LEU A 288 -8.08 25.73 -9.28
CA LEU A 288 -7.86 24.71 -10.31
C LEU A 288 -8.01 23.29 -9.74
N GLY A 289 -7.46 23.04 -8.56
CA GLY A 289 -7.62 21.76 -7.87
C GLY A 289 -9.09 21.43 -7.55
N GLN A 290 -9.90 22.42 -7.16
CA GLN A 290 -11.34 22.21 -6.94
C GLN A 290 -12.10 21.93 -8.23
N ILE A 291 -11.75 22.59 -9.34
CA ILE A 291 -12.33 22.30 -10.66
C ILE A 291 -11.99 20.87 -11.07
N PHE A 292 -10.71 20.48 -10.98
CA PHE A 292 -10.25 19.14 -11.32
C PHE A 292 -10.91 18.07 -10.44
N ARG A 293 -11.08 18.36 -9.14
CA ARG A 293 -11.82 17.51 -8.20
C ARG A 293 -13.23 17.23 -8.72
N TRP A 294 -14.00 18.28 -9.04
CA TRP A 294 -15.37 18.12 -9.53
C TRP A 294 -15.44 17.37 -10.86
N LEU A 295 -14.52 17.62 -11.79
CA LEU A 295 -14.43 16.87 -13.04
C LEU A 295 -14.19 15.37 -12.78
N CYS A 296 -13.30 15.03 -11.85
CA CYS A 296 -13.05 13.64 -11.45
C CYS A 296 -14.28 13.01 -10.78
N VAL A 297 -14.95 13.73 -9.88
CA VAL A 297 -16.19 13.25 -9.24
C VAL A 297 -17.26 12.96 -10.29
N VAL A 298 -17.53 13.90 -11.19
CA VAL A 298 -18.53 13.71 -12.25
C VAL A 298 -18.15 12.51 -13.11
N LEU A 299 -16.90 12.41 -13.55
CA LEU A 299 -16.41 11.30 -14.36
C LEU A 299 -16.60 9.93 -13.68
N VAL A 300 -16.23 9.82 -12.41
CA VAL A 300 -16.27 8.54 -11.67
C VAL A 300 -17.70 8.17 -11.30
N ILE A 301 -18.48 9.10 -10.74
CA ILE A 301 -19.86 8.80 -10.31
C ILE A 301 -20.75 8.50 -11.51
N SER A 302 -20.67 9.29 -12.58
CA SER A 302 -21.40 8.94 -13.81
C SER A 302 -20.83 7.69 -14.48
N GLY A 303 -19.53 7.45 -14.39
CA GLY A 303 -18.85 6.23 -14.81
C GLY A 303 -19.38 4.96 -14.13
N LEU A 304 -19.73 5.02 -12.84
CA LEU A 304 -20.42 3.92 -12.14
C LEU A 304 -21.78 3.62 -12.76
N GLY A 305 -22.54 4.66 -13.13
CA GLY A 305 -23.82 4.51 -13.82
C GLY A 305 -23.69 3.87 -15.20
N THR A 306 -22.74 4.35 -16.02
CA THR A 306 -22.49 3.81 -17.36
C THR A 306 -21.90 2.39 -17.32
N TRP A 307 -21.06 2.09 -16.33
CA TRP A 307 -20.55 0.76 -16.07
C TRP A 307 -21.67 -0.21 -15.65
N ALA A 308 -22.56 0.18 -14.73
CA ALA A 308 -23.68 -0.66 -14.30
C ALA A 308 -24.67 -0.95 -15.43
N TRP A 309 -24.93 0.04 -16.29
CA TRP A 309 -25.70 -0.16 -17.51
C TRP A 309 -25.02 -1.16 -18.46
N THR A 310 -23.71 -0.97 -18.71
CA THR A 310 -22.93 -1.87 -19.59
C THR A 310 -22.86 -3.28 -19.00
N ALA A 311 -22.72 -3.43 -17.69
CA ALA A 311 -22.77 -4.72 -17.01
C ALA A 311 -24.12 -5.42 -17.22
N SER A 312 -25.23 -4.68 -17.11
CA SER A 312 -26.56 -5.21 -17.39
C SER A 312 -26.70 -5.67 -18.85
N ASP A 313 -26.14 -4.91 -19.78
CA ASP A 313 -26.11 -5.23 -21.21
C ASP A 313 -25.25 -6.47 -21.50
N VAL A 314 -24.07 -6.58 -20.88
CA VAL A 314 -23.19 -7.76 -20.93
C VAL A 314 -23.91 -9.01 -20.39
N LEU A 315 -24.67 -8.88 -19.30
CA LEU A 315 -25.43 -10.00 -18.72
C LEU A 315 -26.57 -10.46 -19.63
N ARG A 316 -27.27 -9.51 -20.28
CA ARG A 316 -28.37 -9.80 -21.22
C ARG A 316 -27.88 -10.42 -22.52
N HIS A 317 -26.86 -9.84 -23.13
CA HIS A 317 -26.39 -10.23 -24.46
C HIS A 317 -25.21 -11.21 -24.45
N ARG A 318 -24.67 -11.52 -23.26
CA ARG A 318 -23.52 -12.44 -23.06
C ARG A 318 -22.27 -12.07 -23.88
N THR A 319 -22.16 -10.82 -24.31
CA THR A 319 -20.99 -10.27 -25.01
C THR A 319 -20.22 -9.35 -24.06
N MET A 320 -18.92 -9.59 -23.92
CA MET A 320 -18.08 -8.87 -22.96
C MET A 320 -17.01 -8.05 -23.72
N PRO A 321 -17.19 -6.74 -23.89
CA PRO A 321 -16.20 -5.93 -24.58
C PRO A 321 -14.92 -5.80 -23.77
N TYR A 322 -13.78 -5.72 -24.46
CA TYR A 322 -12.48 -5.57 -23.82
C TYR A 322 -12.42 -4.34 -22.86
N LEU A 323 -12.97 -3.20 -23.26
CA LEU A 323 -12.99 -2.01 -22.41
C LEU A 323 -13.84 -2.17 -21.14
N PHE A 324 -14.87 -3.04 -21.14
CA PHE A 324 -15.64 -3.35 -19.94
C PHE A 324 -14.76 -4.10 -18.93
N VAL A 325 -13.94 -5.02 -19.44
CA VAL A 325 -12.99 -5.80 -18.65
C VAL A 325 -11.93 -4.89 -18.04
N VAL A 326 -11.36 -3.99 -18.84
CA VAL A 326 -10.38 -2.98 -18.38
C VAL A 326 -11.00 -2.07 -17.31
N ALA A 327 -12.20 -1.53 -17.54
CA ALA A 327 -12.91 -0.71 -16.56
C ALA A 327 -13.14 -1.47 -15.25
N THR A 328 -13.60 -2.72 -15.34
CA THR A 328 -13.87 -3.57 -14.17
C THR A 328 -12.59 -3.92 -13.41
N ALA A 329 -11.49 -4.18 -14.12
CA ALA A 329 -10.18 -4.42 -13.51
C ALA A 329 -9.63 -3.16 -12.82
N ALA A 330 -9.79 -1.99 -13.42
CA ALA A 330 -9.41 -0.71 -12.84
C ALA A 330 -10.22 -0.41 -11.57
N LEU A 331 -11.55 -0.59 -11.61
CA LEU A 331 -12.42 -0.42 -10.44
C LEU A 331 -12.07 -1.41 -9.33
N GLY A 332 -11.89 -2.70 -9.66
CA GLY A 332 -11.52 -3.73 -8.69
C GLY A 332 -10.17 -3.44 -8.02
N SER A 333 -9.19 -2.96 -8.78
CA SER A 333 -7.88 -2.55 -8.24
C SER A 333 -8.01 -1.31 -7.36
N ALA A 334 -8.80 -0.31 -7.78
CA ALA A 334 -9.05 0.90 -6.99
C ALA A 334 -9.74 0.57 -5.65
N LEU A 335 -10.73 -0.33 -5.66
CA LEU A 335 -11.40 -0.82 -4.46
C LEU A 335 -10.45 -1.63 -3.57
N ALA A 336 -9.53 -2.41 -4.15
CA ALA A 336 -8.50 -3.11 -3.38
C ALA A 336 -7.57 -2.14 -2.65
N VAL A 337 -7.12 -1.06 -3.32
CA VAL A 337 -6.35 0.03 -2.70
C VAL A 337 -7.13 0.65 -1.54
N LEU A 338 -8.41 0.97 -1.75
CA LEU A 338 -9.28 1.53 -0.72
C LEU A 338 -9.37 0.60 0.50
N VAL A 339 -9.65 -0.69 0.29
CA VAL A 339 -9.78 -1.69 1.36
C VAL A 339 -8.46 -1.88 2.11
N VAL A 340 -7.34 -2.01 1.41
CA VAL A 340 -6.03 -2.17 2.05
C VAL A 340 -5.69 -0.94 2.92
N ASN A 341 -5.90 0.27 2.42
CA ASN A 341 -5.63 1.48 3.20
C ASN A 341 -6.58 1.63 4.40
N MET A 342 -7.87 1.28 4.25
CA MET A 342 -8.79 1.21 5.39
C MET A 342 -8.34 0.19 6.44
N LEU A 343 -7.86 -0.98 6.03
CA LEU A 343 -7.35 -1.99 6.95
C LEU A 343 -6.07 -1.50 7.65
N VAL A 344 -5.14 -0.87 6.94
CA VAL A 344 -3.95 -0.24 7.54
C VAL A 344 -4.35 0.82 8.56
N HIS A 345 -5.35 1.64 8.24
CA HIS A 345 -5.89 2.67 9.14
C HIS A 345 -6.42 2.11 10.45
N VAL A 346 -7.16 1.01 10.37
CA VAL A 346 -7.78 0.38 11.53
C VAL A 346 -6.78 -0.45 12.33
N LEU A 347 -5.82 -1.07 11.67
CA LEU A 347 -4.98 -2.13 12.26
C LEU A 347 -3.57 -1.69 12.64
N ALA A 348 -2.99 -0.72 11.93
CA ALA A 348 -1.57 -0.38 12.05
C ALA A 348 -1.34 1.06 12.51
N PHE A 349 -1.84 2.04 11.78
CA PHE A 349 -1.71 3.46 12.11
C PHE A 349 -2.71 4.31 11.33
N ARG A 350 -3.01 5.52 11.81
CA ARG A 350 -3.92 6.44 11.12
C ARG A 350 -3.37 6.80 9.73
N ASN A 351 -3.97 6.22 8.70
CA ASN A 351 -3.57 6.40 7.30
C ASN A 351 -4.70 6.97 6.41
N ARG A 352 -5.42 7.99 6.90
CA ARG A 352 -6.52 8.62 6.15
C ARG A 352 -6.06 9.95 5.57
N GLY A 353 -6.08 10.07 4.25
CA GLY A 353 -5.66 11.27 3.55
C GLY A 353 -5.47 11.01 2.05
N PRO A 354 -5.36 12.07 1.21
CA PRO A 354 -5.05 11.93 -0.20
C PRO A 354 -3.73 11.21 -0.47
N THR A 355 -2.74 11.37 0.42
CA THR A 355 -1.43 10.71 0.34
C THR A 355 -1.55 9.19 0.48
N ALA A 356 -2.46 8.68 1.31
CA ALA A 356 -2.69 7.25 1.45
C ALA A 356 -3.41 6.66 0.23
N LEU A 357 -4.32 7.43 -0.37
CA LEU A 357 -5.20 6.99 -1.46
C LEU A 357 -4.66 7.32 -2.86
N HIS A 358 -3.49 7.96 -2.95
CA HIS A 358 -2.95 8.52 -4.20
C HIS A 358 -2.87 7.50 -5.35
N GLU A 359 -2.63 6.23 -5.03
CA GLU A 359 -2.51 5.14 -6.02
C GLU A 359 -3.85 4.73 -6.63
N GLY A 360 -4.94 4.89 -5.86
CA GLY A 360 -6.27 4.52 -6.31
C GLY A 360 -6.90 5.59 -7.20
N TYR A 361 -6.50 6.86 -7.08
CA TYR A 361 -7.09 7.95 -7.87
C TYR A 361 -6.87 7.81 -9.38
N PRO A 362 -5.66 7.52 -9.90
CA PRO A 362 -5.49 7.24 -11.34
C PRO A 362 -6.31 6.04 -11.82
N LEU A 363 -6.48 5.01 -10.99
CA LEU A 363 -7.30 3.84 -11.32
C LEU A 363 -8.79 4.19 -11.41
N LEU A 364 -9.29 5.05 -10.51
CA LEU A 364 -10.65 5.57 -10.58
C LEU A 364 -10.89 6.41 -11.83
N VAL A 365 -9.94 7.29 -12.19
CA VAL A 365 -10.03 8.09 -13.42
C VAL A 365 -9.99 7.20 -14.66
N LEU A 366 -9.10 6.21 -14.70
CA LEU A 366 -9.03 5.21 -15.76
C LEU A 366 -10.35 4.43 -15.88
N PHE A 367 -10.91 4.00 -14.74
CA PHE A 367 -12.22 3.35 -14.68
C PHE A 367 -13.32 4.24 -15.28
N GLY A 368 -13.46 5.49 -14.80
CA GLY A 368 -14.51 6.40 -15.26
C GLY A 368 -14.40 6.70 -16.75
N ALA A 369 -13.19 6.97 -17.24
CA ALA A 369 -12.93 7.22 -18.66
C ALA A 369 -13.27 5.99 -19.52
N THR A 370 -12.80 4.80 -19.14
CA THR A 370 -13.06 3.57 -19.92
C THR A 370 -14.52 3.16 -19.89
N ALA A 371 -15.23 3.37 -18.77
CA ALA A 371 -16.68 3.15 -18.63
C ALA A 371 -17.51 4.10 -19.52
N TRP A 372 -17.07 5.34 -19.70
CA TRP A 372 -17.71 6.28 -20.64
C TRP A 372 -17.44 5.93 -22.10
N ILE A 373 -16.19 5.62 -22.45
CA ILE A 373 -15.81 5.27 -23.82
C ILE A 373 -16.62 4.06 -24.31
N ILE A 374 -16.73 3.01 -23.48
CA ILE A 374 -17.51 1.83 -23.84
C ILE A 374 -18.99 2.15 -24.00
N PHE A 375 -19.58 2.92 -23.08
CA PHE A 375 -20.98 3.32 -23.15
C PHE A 375 -21.29 4.10 -24.43
N LEU A 376 -20.48 5.10 -24.75
CA LEU A 376 -20.62 5.89 -25.98
C LEU A 376 -20.43 5.02 -27.21
N SER A 377 -19.43 4.13 -27.24
CA SER A 377 -19.19 3.23 -28.37
C SER A 377 -20.37 2.31 -28.68
N ARG A 378 -21.11 1.88 -27.64
CA ARG A 378 -22.30 1.03 -27.81
C ARG A 378 -23.52 1.84 -28.25
N ARG A 379 -23.64 3.10 -27.82
CA ARG A 379 -24.75 3.99 -28.20
C ARG A 379 -24.60 4.56 -29.61
N ILE A 380 -23.37 4.77 -30.06
CA ILE A 380 -23.03 5.41 -31.34
C ILE A 380 -22.92 4.39 -32.49
N ARG A 381 -22.81 3.07 -32.23
CA ARG A 381 -22.90 2.06 -33.29
C ARG A 381 -24.24 2.22 -34.04
N PRO A 382 -24.25 2.67 -35.30
CA PRO A 382 -25.48 2.83 -36.06
C PRO A 382 -26.07 1.46 -36.36
N LYS A 383 -27.40 1.40 -36.51
CA LYS A 383 -28.16 0.28 -37.12
C LYS A 383 -27.80 0.00 -38.60
N TYR A 384 -26.59 0.31 -39.05
CA TYR A 384 -26.13 0.05 -40.42
C TYR A 384 -25.33 -1.25 -40.46
N SER A 385 -26.03 -2.36 -40.26
CA SER A 385 -25.60 -3.68 -40.71
C SER A 385 -26.83 -4.55 -40.95
N ALA A 386 -27.80 -4.00 -41.68
CA ALA A 386 -28.65 -4.82 -42.53
C ALA A 386 -27.90 -4.88 -43.87
N GLU A 387 -27.26 -6.00 -44.16
CA GLU A 387 -26.69 -6.26 -45.48
C GLU A 387 -27.80 -6.17 -46.53
N PRO A 388 -27.53 -5.64 -47.74
CA PRO A 388 -28.44 -5.79 -48.86
C PRO A 388 -28.42 -7.26 -49.31
N GLU A 389 -29.61 -7.87 -49.44
CA GLU A 389 -29.81 -9.09 -50.22
C GLU A 389 -29.20 -8.88 -51.62
N THR A 390 -27.99 -9.41 -51.83
CA THR A 390 -27.43 -9.55 -53.17
C THR A 390 -27.76 -10.96 -53.64
N SER A 391 -28.72 -10.99 -54.54
CA SER A 391 -29.17 -12.14 -55.31
C SER A 391 -28.05 -12.68 -56.21
N SER A 392 -27.66 -13.94 -55.97
CA SER A 392 -27.12 -14.94 -56.93
C SER A 392 -25.80 -14.62 -57.68
N PRO A 393 -24.91 -15.62 -57.91
CA PRO A 393 -25.22 -16.71 -58.82
C PRO A 393 -24.80 -18.12 -58.35
N GLY A 394 -25.68 -19.08 -58.58
CA GLY A 394 -25.33 -20.49 -58.55
C GLY A 394 -24.44 -20.85 -59.73
N ILE A 395 -23.35 -21.55 -59.45
CA ILE A 395 -22.68 -22.43 -60.41
C ILE A 395 -22.55 -23.79 -59.75
N ARG A 396 -23.34 -24.75 -60.24
CA ARG A 396 -23.19 -26.18 -59.98
C ARG A 396 -21.99 -26.69 -60.77
N TYR A 397 -21.14 -27.47 -60.14
CA TYR A 397 -20.37 -28.49 -60.84
C TYR A 397 -20.80 -29.86 -60.30
N GLY A 398 -21.33 -30.68 -61.20
CA GLY A 398 -21.54 -32.11 -60.98
C GLY A 398 -20.84 -32.87 -62.09
N ASN A 399 -19.86 -33.70 -61.70
CA ASN A 399 -19.80 -35.15 -61.88
C ASN A 399 -18.43 -35.65 -61.44
#